data_AF-A0A538TB33-F1
#
_entry.id   AF-A0A538TB33-F1
#
_cell.length_a   1.000
_cell.length_b   1.000
_cell.length_c   1.000
_cell.angle_alpha   90.00
_cell.angle_beta   90.00
_cell.angle_gamma   90.00
#
_symmetry.space_group_name_H-M   'P 1'
#
loop_
_entity.id
_entity.type
_entity.pdbx_description
1 polymer ?
#
loop_
_entity_poly.entity_id
_entity_poly.type
_entity_poly.pdbx_seq_one_letter_code
_entity_poly.pdbx_strand_id
1 'polypeptide(L)'
;MRTIVLSSSLIAFSVACGYAKLLLFPYLFFVELFTVAVFLSGILAGPAWGLWIGAIARLVFSVANPYGPPHPWILAAQVFGGALVGAIGGLARPWLLLAPESSGAYRARSAVLLACGLLATLLYDALTNLAQGVAFGSFSVAIALGLLPAAQHLASNLVIFGLIGNLAIPWLRHHPMAARRAG
;
A
#
# COMPACT_ATOMS: atom_id res chain seq x y z
N MET A 1 -19.69 15.53 3.02
CA MET A 1 -20.24 14.15 3.11
C MET A 1 -19.64 13.19 2.10
N ARG A 2 -19.70 13.47 0.78
CA ARG A 2 -19.23 12.53 -0.26
C ARG A 2 -17.76 12.07 -0.14
N THR A 3 -16.83 12.96 0.19
CA THR A 3 -15.42 12.60 0.38
C THR A 3 -15.20 11.68 1.57
N ILE A 4 -15.96 11.90 2.66
CA ILE A 4 -15.89 11.06 3.87
C ILE A 4 -16.38 9.65 3.55
N VAL A 5 -17.51 9.52 2.84
CA VAL A 5 -18.07 8.22 2.41
C VAL A 5 -17.10 7.47 1.51
N LEU A 6 -16.49 8.15 0.54
CA LEU A 6 -15.49 7.53 -0.33
C LEU A 6 -14.28 7.05 0.48
N SER A 7 -13.73 7.91 1.34
CA SER A 7 -12.58 7.55 2.18
C SER A 7 -12.90 6.37 3.08
N SER A 8 -14.09 6.31 3.71
CA SER A 8 -14.48 5.16 4.54
C SER A 8 -14.59 3.87 3.74
N SER A 9 -15.15 3.91 2.53
CA SER A 9 -15.24 2.72 1.66
C SER A 9 -13.86 2.23 1.22
N LEU A 10 -12.94 3.14 0.88
CA LEU A 10 -11.56 2.80 0.50
C LEU A 10 -10.74 2.26 1.68
N ILE A 11 -10.96 2.81 2.89
CA ILE A 11 -10.40 2.28 4.13
C ILE A 11 -10.90 0.84 4.35
N ALA A 12 -12.21 0.62 4.30
CA ALA A 12 -12.80 -0.71 4.50
C ALA A 12 -12.31 -1.71 3.46
N PHE A 13 -12.21 -1.31 2.19
CA PHE A 13 -11.67 -2.13 1.11
C PHE A 13 -10.21 -2.53 1.37
N SER A 14 -9.38 -1.58 1.77
CA SER A 14 -7.95 -1.82 2.06
C SER A 14 -7.78 -2.78 3.25
N VAL A 15 -8.55 -2.60 4.32
CA VAL A 15 -8.59 -3.50 5.47
C VAL A 15 -9.05 -4.91 5.06
N ALA A 16 -10.09 -5.02 4.24
CA ALA A 16 -10.57 -6.31 3.71
C ALA A 16 -9.49 -7.02 2.88
N CYS A 17 -8.76 -6.30 2.02
CA CYS A 17 -7.61 -6.86 1.28
C CYS A 17 -6.49 -7.34 2.22
N GLY A 18 -6.26 -6.64 3.34
CA GLY A 18 -5.33 -7.09 4.37
C GLY A 18 -5.72 -8.43 4.99
N TYR A 19 -6.99 -8.59 5.36
CA TYR A 19 -7.48 -9.86 5.92
C TYR A 19 -7.62 -10.96 4.87
N ALA A 20 -7.85 -10.64 3.60
CA ALA A 20 -7.96 -11.62 2.52
C ALA A 20 -6.70 -12.50 2.42
N LYS A 21 -5.53 -11.99 2.79
CA LYS A 21 -4.29 -12.76 2.92
C LYS A 21 -4.44 -13.99 3.82
N LEU A 22 -5.13 -13.86 4.96
CA LEU A 22 -5.33 -14.94 5.92
C LEU A 22 -6.11 -16.12 5.33
N LEU A 23 -6.91 -15.87 4.30
CA LEU A 23 -7.74 -16.87 3.63
C LEU A 23 -7.10 -17.39 2.33
N LEU A 24 -6.56 -16.49 1.51
CA LEU A 24 -6.08 -16.81 0.17
C LEU A 24 -4.65 -17.37 0.16
N PHE A 25 -3.83 -16.98 1.14
CA PHE A 25 -2.40 -17.23 1.16
C PHE A 25 -1.90 -17.75 2.51
N PRO A 26 -2.53 -18.79 3.11
CA PRO A 26 -2.20 -19.25 4.45
C PRO A 26 -0.75 -19.73 4.60
N TYR A 27 -0.12 -20.18 3.51
CA TYR A 27 1.26 -20.66 3.46
C TYR A 27 2.27 -19.64 2.92
N LEU A 28 1.78 -18.49 2.42
CA LEU A 28 2.57 -17.45 1.79
C LEU A 28 2.64 -16.23 2.73
N PHE A 29 3.47 -16.35 3.76
CA PHE A 29 3.52 -15.45 4.91
C PHE A 29 3.71 -13.96 4.58
N PHE A 30 4.25 -13.60 3.42
CA PHE A 30 4.57 -12.21 3.08
C PHE A 30 3.92 -11.69 1.79
N VAL A 31 2.93 -12.40 1.23
CA VAL A 31 2.07 -11.86 0.16
C VAL A 31 1.01 -10.96 0.78
N GLU A 32 0.97 -9.67 0.42
CA GLU A 32 0.06 -8.69 1.05
C GLU A 32 -0.71 -7.85 0.02
N LEU A 33 -2.03 -8.03 -0.06
CA LEU A 33 -2.89 -7.20 -0.93
C LEU A 33 -3.21 -5.83 -0.34
N PHE A 34 -2.96 -5.63 0.95
CA PHE A 34 -3.23 -4.37 1.66
C PHE A 34 -2.48 -3.20 1.03
N THR A 35 -1.17 -3.36 0.81
CA THR A 35 -0.30 -2.28 0.30
C THR A 35 -0.76 -1.78 -1.07
N VAL A 36 -1.09 -2.67 -2.01
CA VAL A 36 -1.61 -2.25 -3.33
C VAL A 36 -3.00 -1.62 -3.22
N ALA A 37 -3.86 -2.09 -2.31
CA ALA A 37 -5.20 -1.51 -2.11
C ALA A 37 -5.13 -0.08 -1.56
N VAL A 38 -4.25 0.17 -0.59
CA VAL A 38 -3.99 1.52 -0.06
C VAL A 38 -3.41 2.43 -1.15
N PHE A 39 -2.47 1.93 -1.95
CA PHE A 39 -1.89 2.67 -3.06
C PHE A 39 -2.96 3.07 -4.11
N LEU A 40 -3.82 2.13 -4.54
CA LEU A 40 -4.92 2.40 -5.46
C LEU A 40 -5.95 3.39 -4.86
N SER A 41 -6.18 3.30 -3.55
CA SER A 41 -7.03 4.26 -2.82
C SER A 41 -6.44 5.67 -2.87
N GLY A 42 -5.12 5.79 -2.71
CA GLY A 42 -4.38 7.03 -2.89
C GLY A 42 -4.51 7.60 -4.30
N ILE A 43 -4.36 6.75 -5.33
CA ILE A 43 -4.55 7.13 -6.74
C ILE A 43 -5.93 7.76 -6.96
N LEU A 44 -6.98 7.20 -6.35
CA LEU A 44 -8.34 7.69 -6.48
C LEU A 44 -8.61 8.98 -5.69
N ALA A 45 -8.05 9.10 -4.49
CA ALA A 45 -8.36 10.20 -3.56
C ALA A 45 -7.40 11.39 -3.64
N GLY A 46 -6.21 11.19 -4.25
CA GLY A 46 -5.09 12.14 -4.26
C GLY A 46 -4.20 12.02 -3.01
N PRO A 47 -3.05 12.73 -2.96
CA PRO A 47 -1.99 12.47 -1.98
C PRO A 47 -2.41 12.74 -0.53
N ALA A 48 -3.07 13.86 -0.25
CA ALA A 48 -3.50 14.21 1.11
C ALA A 48 -4.52 13.22 1.68
N TRP A 49 -5.52 12.84 0.87
CA TRP A 49 -6.53 11.87 1.27
C TRP A 49 -5.99 10.44 1.25
N GLY A 50 -5.05 10.12 0.35
CA GLY A 50 -4.33 8.85 0.34
C GLY A 50 -3.54 8.66 1.63
N LEU A 51 -2.86 9.70 2.11
CA LEU A 51 -2.17 9.69 3.40
C LEU A 51 -3.14 9.35 4.55
N TRP A 52 -4.29 10.04 4.59
CA TRP A 52 -5.32 9.77 5.59
C TRP A 52 -5.87 8.34 5.51
N ILE A 53 -6.24 7.89 4.31
CA ILE A 53 -6.79 6.55 4.08
C ILE A 53 -5.78 5.48 4.51
N GLY A 54 -4.52 5.62 4.12
CA GLY A 54 -3.46 4.69 4.47
C GLY A 54 -3.19 4.62 5.98
N ALA A 55 -3.16 5.77 6.65
CA ALA A 55 -2.98 5.83 8.10
C ALA A 55 -4.11 5.11 8.84
N ILE A 56 -5.37 5.45 8.53
CA ILE A 56 -6.54 4.88 9.22
C ILE A 56 -6.73 3.40 8.88
N ALA A 57 -6.61 3.03 7.61
CA ALA A 57 -6.70 1.62 7.20
C ALA A 57 -5.65 0.78 7.93
N ARG A 58 -4.42 1.27 8.06
CA ARG A 58 -3.38 0.50 8.73
C ARG A 58 -3.58 0.46 10.23
N LEU A 59 -4.01 1.55 10.85
CA LEU A 59 -4.37 1.56 12.28
C LEU A 59 -5.44 0.50 12.59
N VAL A 60 -6.53 0.50 11.82
CA VAL A 60 -7.63 -0.46 11.99
C VAL A 60 -7.12 -1.89 11.78
N PHE A 61 -6.42 -2.15 10.68
CA PHE A 61 -5.89 -3.48 10.38
C PHE A 61 -4.91 -4.00 11.43
N SER A 62 -4.04 -3.13 11.95
CA SER A 62 -3.04 -3.50 12.95
C SER A 62 -3.63 -3.72 14.33
N VAL A 63 -4.59 -2.87 14.78
CA VAL A 63 -5.21 -3.00 16.11
C VAL A 63 -6.23 -4.12 16.15
N ALA A 64 -7.01 -4.30 15.10
CA ALA A 64 -8.00 -5.38 14.98
C ALA A 64 -7.39 -6.69 14.43
N ASN A 65 -6.07 -6.83 14.47
CA ASN A 65 -5.41 -8.05 13.99
C ASN A 65 -5.79 -9.22 14.92
N PRO A 66 -6.23 -10.39 14.40
CA PRO A 66 -6.57 -11.54 15.23
C PRO A 66 -5.39 -12.07 16.06
N TYR A 67 -4.15 -11.78 15.67
CA TYR A 67 -2.94 -12.09 16.45
C TYR A 67 -2.65 -11.08 17.58
N GLY A 68 -3.51 -10.07 17.75
CA GLY A 68 -3.36 -9.00 18.72
C GLY A 68 -2.63 -7.76 18.17
N PRO A 69 -2.74 -6.61 18.87
CA PRO A 69 -2.09 -5.38 18.45
C PRO A 69 -0.56 -5.47 18.62
N PRO A 70 0.22 -4.86 17.70
CA PRO A 70 1.68 -4.85 17.81
C PRO A 70 2.18 -3.88 18.88
N HIS A 71 3.47 -3.99 19.24
CA HIS A 71 4.16 -3.05 20.11
C HIS A 71 3.96 -1.59 19.65
N PRO A 72 3.78 -0.59 20.54
CA PRO A 72 3.48 0.80 20.16
C PRO A 72 4.42 1.43 19.13
N TRP A 73 5.74 1.23 19.25
CA TRP A 73 6.71 1.70 18.24
C TRP A 73 6.48 1.09 16.86
N ILE A 74 6.17 -0.21 16.82
CA ILE A 74 5.87 -0.92 15.58
C ILE A 74 4.53 -0.42 15.02
N LEU A 75 3.51 -0.24 15.86
CA LEU A 75 2.22 0.31 15.45
C LEU A 75 2.40 1.70 14.80
N ALA A 76 3.16 2.59 15.43
CA ALA A 76 3.43 3.91 14.89
C ALA A 76 4.13 3.85 13.52
N ALA A 77 5.16 3.02 13.40
CA ALA A 77 5.85 2.80 12.12
C ALA A 77 4.94 2.21 11.04
N GLN A 78 4.07 1.26 11.40
CA GLN A 78 3.11 0.69 10.46
C GLN A 78 2.10 1.74 9.99
N VAL A 79 1.50 2.50 10.90
CA VAL A 79 0.54 3.58 10.56
C VAL A 79 1.19 4.63 9.67
N PHE A 80 2.41 5.06 10.01
CA PHE A 80 3.16 6.02 9.21
C PHE A 80 3.52 5.45 7.82
N GLY A 81 4.02 4.22 7.76
CA GLY A 81 4.31 3.52 6.51
C GLY A 81 3.07 3.41 5.62
N GLY A 82 1.93 2.99 6.18
CA GLY A 82 0.65 2.92 5.47
C GLY A 82 0.20 4.28 4.91
N ALA A 83 0.39 5.35 5.69
CA ALA A 83 0.12 6.71 5.24
C ALA A 83 0.99 7.10 4.03
N LEU A 84 2.29 6.77 4.07
CA LEU A 84 3.20 7.03 2.95
C LEU A 84 2.84 6.22 1.70
N VAL A 85 2.42 4.95 1.84
CA VAL A 85 1.94 4.15 0.71
C VAL A 85 0.75 4.82 0.01
N GLY A 86 -0.21 5.31 0.78
CA GLY A 86 -1.36 6.03 0.23
C GLY A 86 -0.98 7.36 -0.43
N ALA A 87 -0.03 8.10 0.17
CA ALA A 87 0.51 9.31 -0.42
C ALA A 87 1.24 9.04 -1.76
N ILE A 88 2.08 8.00 -1.82
CA ILE A 88 2.77 7.55 -3.04
C ILE A 88 1.77 7.26 -4.15
N GLY A 89 0.65 6.58 -3.84
CA GLY A 89 -0.44 6.36 -4.79
C GLY A 89 -1.04 7.66 -5.32
N GLY A 90 -1.35 8.60 -4.43
CA GLY A 90 -1.90 9.89 -4.83
C GLY A 90 -0.94 10.72 -5.67
N LEU A 91 0.36 10.68 -5.37
CA LEU A 91 1.40 11.31 -6.18
C LEU A 91 1.55 10.62 -7.53
N ALA A 92 1.37 9.30 -7.61
CA ALA A 92 1.49 8.53 -8.85
C ALA A 92 0.33 8.77 -9.83
N ARG A 93 -0.77 9.39 -9.38
CA ARG A 93 -2.00 9.62 -10.14
C ARG A 93 -1.79 10.26 -11.52
N PRO A 94 -0.97 11.32 -11.71
CA PRO A 94 -0.82 11.96 -13.02
C PRO A 94 -0.22 11.02 -14.06
N TRP A 95 0.75 10.19 -13.67
CA TRP A 95 1.41 9.25 -14.58
C TRP A 95 0.58 7.97 -14.83
N LEU A 96 -0.30 7.59 -13.91
CA LEU A 96 -1.06 6.35 -14.00
C LEU A 96 -2.49 6.54 -14.53
N LEU A 97 -3.24 7.54 -14.05
CA LEU A 97 -4.63 7.77 -14.46
C LEU A 97 -4.78 8.85 -15.52
N LEU A 98 -3.95 9.88 -15.50
CA LEU A 98 -4.14 11.05 -16.36
C LEU A 98 -3.23 11.06 -17.60
N ALA A 99 -2.24 10.16 -17.65
CA ALA A 99 -1.32 10.07 -18.77
C ALA A 99 -2.03 9.57 -20.05
N PRO A 100 -1.80 10.23 -21.21
CA PRO A 100 -2.37 9.82 -22.50
C PRO A 100 -2.08 8.37 -22.85
N GLU A 101 -3.05 7.69 -23.48
CA GLU A 101 -2.81 6.38 -24.07
C GLU A 101 -1.90 6.52 -25.31
N SER A 102 -0.88 5.66 -25.39
CA SER A 102 0.10 5.61 -26.48
C SER A 102 0.58 4.17 -26.66
N SER A 103 1.26 3.88 -27.79
CA SER A 103 1.81 2.54 -28.06
C SER A 103 2.79 2.03 -26.98
N GLY A 104 3.38 2.93 -26.18
CA GLY A 104 4.23 2.61 -25.04
C GLY A 104 3.55 2.63 -23.67
N ALA A 105 2.24 2.93 -23.59
CA ALA A 105 1.56 3.21 -22.32
C ALA A 105 1.60 2.04 -21.33
N TYR A 106 1.47 0.79 -21.81
CA TYR A 106 1.58 -0.39 -20.95
C TYR A 106 2.94 -0.49 -20.25
N ARG A 107 4.04 -0.30 -21.01
CA ARG A 107 5.41 -0.39 -20.48
C ARG A 107 5.71 0.74 -19.49
N ALA A 108 5.33 1.98 -19.84
CA ALA A 108 5.49 3.13 -18.97
C ALA A 108 4.70 2.96 -17.66
N ARG A 109 3.43 2.55 -17.76
CA ARG A 109 2.59 2.25 -16.60
C ARG A 109 3.19 1.16 -15.72
N SER A 110 3.64 0.06 -16.32
CA SER A 110 4.28 -1.05 -15.61
C SER A 110 5.52 -0.58 -14.87
N ALA A 111 6.36 0.24 -15.50
CA ALA A 111 7.56 0.79 -14.88
C ALA A 111 7.22 1.66 -13.66
N VAL A 112 6.22 2.54 -13.77
CA VAL A 112 5.75 3.37 -12.65
C VAL A 112 5.19 2.51 -11.52
N LEU A 113 4.36 1.50 -11.83
CA LEU A 113 3.79 0.59 -10.84
C LEU A 113 4.87 -0.20 -10.09
N LEU A 114 5.86 -0.74 -10.81
CA LEU A 114 6.97 -1.47 -10.22
C LEU A 114 7.85 -0.56 -9.36
N ALA A 115 8.13 0.66 -9.82
CA ALA A 115 8.87 1.65 -9.04
C ALA A 115 8.12 2.05 -7.75
N CYS A 116 6.81 2.29 -7.85
CA CYS A 116 5.97 2.57 -6.68
C CYS A 116 5.91 1.38 -5.72
N GLY A 117 5.76 0.15 -6.22
CA GLY A 117 5.75 -1.07 -5.40
C GLY A 117 7.07 -1.29 -4.68
N LEU A 118 8.20 -1.10 -5.37
CA LEU A 118 9.54 -1.13 -4.80
C LEU A 118 9.69 -0.08 -3.68
N LEU A 119 9.40 1.20 -3.99
CA LEU A 119 9.55 2.30 -3.04
C LEU A 119 8.65 2.13 -1.81
N ALA A 120 7.38 1.82 -2.03
CA ALA A 120 6.40 1.60 -0.96
C ALA A 120 6.84 0.48 -0.02
N THR A 121 7.30 -0.64 -0.58
CA THR A 121 7.68 -1.82 0.21
C THR A 121 8.96 -1.57 1.00
N LEU A 122 10.00 -1.03 0.35
CA LEU A 122 11.26 -0.72 1.02
C LEU A 122 11.07 0.29 2.16
N LEU A 123 10.27 1.32 1.93
CA LEU A 123 9.97 2.33 2.94
C LEU A 123 9.22 1.73 4.13
N TYR A 124 8.20 0.91 3.85
CA TYR A 124 7.43 0.23 4.88
C TYR A 124 8.31 -0.70 5.72
N ASP A 125 9.05 -1.60 5.06
CA ASP A 125 9.88 -2.59 5.74
C ASP A 125 11.02 -1.93 6.53
N ALA A 126 11.64 -0.87 5.99
CA ALA A 126 12.66 -0.11 6.71
C ALA A 126 12.10 0.51 7.99
N LEU A 127 10.94 1.16 7.93
CA LEU A 127 10.29 1.76 9.10
C LEU A 127 9.94 0.70 10.14
N THR A 128 9.37 -0.43 9.73
CA THR A 128 8.98 -1.48 10.68
C THR A 128 10.18 -2.20 11.29
N ASN A 129 11.24 -2.46 10.51
CA ASN A 129 12.46 -3.08 11.03
C ASN A 129 13.21 -2.17 12.00
N LEU A 130 13.25 -0.85 11.73
CA LEU A 130 13.80 0.13 12.68
C LEU A 130 12.99 0.15 13.97
N ALA A 131 11.65 0.16 13.88
CA ALA A 131 10.79 0.11 15.06
C ALA A 131 10.91 -1.20 15.84
N GLN A 132 11.13 -2.33 15.15
CA GLN A 132 11.46 -3.61 15.79
C GLN A 132 12.81 -3.55 16.50
N GLY A 133 13.82 -2.91 15.92
CA GLY A 133 15.12 -2.70 16.57
C GLY A 133 15.00 -1.94 17.88
N VAL A 134 14.15 -0.90 17.91
CA VAL A 134 13.82 -0.16 19.13
C VAL A 134 13.04 -1.05 20.12
N ALA A 135 12.00 -1.75 19.67
CA ALA A 135 11.15 -2.57 20.52
C ALA A 135 11.89 -3.76 21.16
N PHE A 136 12.84 -4.36 20.44
CA PHE A 136 13.62 -5.51 20.91
C PHE A 136 14.97 -5.12 21.53
N GLY A 137 15.33 -3.83 21.51
CA GLY A 137 16.61 -3.34 22.03
C GLY A 137 17.84 -3.78 21.22
N SER A 138 17.65 -4.32 20.01
CA SER A 138 18.73 -4.80 19.15
C SER A 138 18.40 -4.64 17.67
N PHE A 139 19.03 -3.65 17.03
CA PHE A 139 18.91 -3.42 15.59
C PHE A 139 19.51 -4.57 14.78
N SER A 140 20.62 -5.16 15.23
CA SER A 140 21.26 -6.28 14.52
C SER A 140 20.34 -7.49 14.43
N VAL A 141 19.65 -7.83 15.52
CA VAL A 141 18.68 -8.94 15.54
C VAL A 141 17.47 -8.59 14.68
N ALA A 142 16.93 -7.38 14.80
CA ALA A 142 15.78 -6.94 14.01
C ALA A 142 16.08 -6.97 12.49
N ILE A 143 17.25 -6.50 12.06
CA ILE A 143 17.66 -6.54 10.66
C ILE A 143 17.88 -7.98 10.19
N ALA A 144 18.58 -8.80 10.98
CA ALA A 144 18.85 -10.19 10.63
C ALA A 144 17.56 -11.01 10.44
N LEU A 145 16.60 -10.87 11.36
CA LEU A 145 15.32 -11.56 11.29
C LEU A 145 14.37 -10.93 10.24
N GLY A 146 14.51 -9.63 9.97
CA GLY A 146 13.69 -8.89 9.00
C GLY A 146 14.11 -9.10 7.54
N LEU A 147 15.32 -9.57 7.27
CA LEU A 147 15.88 -9.72 5.91
C LEU A 147 15.05 -10.66 5.02
N LEU A 148 14.78 -11.89 5.47
CA LEU A 148 14.01 -12.86 4.69
C LEU A 148 12.53 -12.43 4.51
N PRO A 149 11.82 -11.99 5.57
CA PRO A 149 10.51 -11.36 5.44
C PRO A 149 10.47 -10.20 4.43
N ALA A 150 11.41 -9.26 4.51
CA ALA A 150 11.47 -8.11 3.61
C ALA A 150 11.75 -8.52 2.17
N ALA A 151 12.63 -9.49 1.95
CA ALA A 151 12.89 -10.03 0.62
C ALA A 151 11.64 -10.67 0.00
N GLN A 152 10.90 -11.48 0.77
CA GLN A 152 9.67 -12.10 0.29
C GLN A 152 8.56 -11.06 0.08
N HIS A 153 8.44 -10.09 1.00
CA HIS A 153 7.48 -9.00 0.87
C HIS A 153 7.74 -8.18 -0.39
N LEU A 154 8.99 -7.77 -0.62
CA LEU A 154 9.40 -7.04 -1.81
C LEU A 154 9.13 -7.83 -3.10
N ALA A 155 9.56 -9.09 -3.17
CA ALA A 155 9.32 -9.92 -4.34
C ALA A 155 7.82 -10.06 -4.65
N SER A 156 7.00 -10.31 -3.61
CA SER A 156 5.56 -10.42 -3.78
C SER A 156 4.91 -9.10 -4.22
N ASN A 157 5.32 -7.96 -3.65
CA ASN A 157 4.74 -6.66 -3.98
C ASN A 157 5.13 -6.21 -5.38
N LEU A 158 6.33 -6.54 -5.87
CA LEU A 158 6.68 -6.30 -7.28
C LEU A 158 5.73 -7.04 -8.22
N VAL A 159 5.43 -8.32 -7.93
CA VAL A 159 4.47 -9.11 -8.71
C VAL A 159 3.06 -8.53 -8.59
N ILE A 160 2.61 -8.19 -7.38
CA ILE A 160 1.27 -7.67 -7.13
C ILE A 160 1.07 -6.31 -7.81
N PHE A 161 2.00 -5.36 -7.66
CA PHE A 161 1.92 -4.05 -8.32
C PHE A 161 1.98 -4.20 -9.84
N GLY A 162 2.87 -5.08 -10.34
CA GLY A 162 2.99 -5.38 -11.75
C GLY A 162 1.70 -5.98 -12.33
N LEU A 163 1.08 -6.96 -11.68
CA LEU A 163 -0.11 -7.64 -12.20
C LEU A 163 -1.39 -6.88 -11.88
N ILE A 164 -1.70 -6.71 -10.59
CA ILE A 164 -2.96 -6.09 -10.14
C ILE A 164 -3.00 -4.62 -10.57
N GLY A 165 -1.89 -3.89 -10.46
CA GLY A 165 -1.85 -2.51 -10.91
C GLY A 165 -2.13 -2.38 -12.42
N ASN A 166 -1.53 -3.24 -13.26
CA ASN A 166 -1.79 -3.19 -14.70
C ASN A 166 -3.23 -3.57 -15.07
N LEU A 167 -3.90 -4.41 -14.29
CA LEU A 167 -5.30 -4.75 -14.46
C LEU A 167 -6.24 -3.64 -13.95
N ALA A 168 -5.93 -3.07 -12.80
CA ALA A 168 -6.79 -2.10 -12.12
C ALA A 168 -6.77 -0.72 -12.79
N ILE A 169 -5.60 -0.24 -13.22
CA ILE A 169 -5.46 1.14 -13.73
C ILE A 169 -6.34 1.43 -14.97
N PRO A 170 -6.41 0.58 -16.02
CA PRO A 170 -7.34 0.77 -17.12
C PRO A 170 -8.80 0.91 -16.65
N TRP A 171 -9.23 0.03 -15.74
CA TRP A 171 -10.59 0.06 -15.21
C TRP A 171 -10.86 1.36 -14.43
N LEU A 172 -9.90 1.80 -13.63
CA LEU A 172 -10.00 3.04 -12.85
C LEU A 172 -10.02 4.30 -13.72
N ARG A 173 -9.36 4.31 -14.89
CA ARG A 173 -9.39 5.45 -15.84
C ARG A 173 -10.81 5.75 -16.34
N HIS A 174 -11.61 4.73 -16.56
CA HIS A 174 -13.00 4.87 -17.00
C HIS A 174 -13.97 5.18 -15.85
N HIS A 175 -13.52 5.08 -14.60
CA HIS A 175 -14.37 5.31 -13.45
C HIS A 175 -14.67 6.82 -13.28
N PRO A 176 -15.91 7.23 -12.96
CA PRO A 176 -16.31 8.63 -12.78
C PRO A 176 -15.53 9.43 -11.73
N MET A 177 -14.63 8.78 -10.97
CA MET A 177 -13.79 9.39 -9.96
C MET A 177 -12.45 9.88 -10.52
N ALA A 178 -11.93 9.23 -11.57
CA ALA A 178 -10.68 9.66 -12.20
C ALA A 178 -10.80 11.05 -12.84
N ALA A 179 -11.97 11.36 -13.41
CA ALA A 179 -12.28 12.63 -14.09
C ALA A 179 -12.47 13.86 -13.16
N ARG A 180 -12.53 13.68 -11.84
CA ARG A 180 -13.11 14.70 -10.93
C ARG A 180 -12.17 15.76 -10.35
N ARG A 181 -10.91 15.85 -10.78
CA ARG A 181 -9.94 16.85 -10.27
C ARG A 181 -8.94 17.32 -11.32
N ALA A 182 -9.42 17.74 -12.48
CA ALA A 182 -8.66 18.54 -13.45
C ALA A 182 -9.14 20.02 -13.46
N GLY A 183 -9.82 20.44 -12.40
CA GLY A 183 -10.25 21.82 -12.14
C GLY A 183 -10.00 22.19 -10.70
#